data_AF-A0AAW4PE31-F1
#
_entry.id   AF-A0AAW4PE31-F1
#
_cell.length_a   1.000
_cell.length_b   1.000
_cell.length_c   1.000
_cell.angle_alpha   90.00
_cell.angle_beta   90.00
_cell.angle_gamma   90.00
#
_symmetry.space_group_name_H-M   'P 1'
#
loop_
_entity.id
_entity.type
_entity.pdbx_description
1 polymer ?
#
loop_
_entity_poly.entity_id
_entity_poly.type
_entity_poly.pdbx_seq_one_letter_code
_entity_poly.pdbx_strand_id
1 'polypeptide(L)'
;MFDSELATAGLEHECYVVGRTGALTTLPDTADDLLGCEKEVGRHRLEFQLSPRPFTAAGRKTIESEMRARFEAASDALLDSDEQLVSDGMWTIPPRDRTAVEYFTASDSAGAAPLPKHMVDAVRYHVQGLESATRIDAPHVSYQGETALPTASRRRYSPTTSSRRRRSTTGGSRRGRPS
;
A
#
# COMPACT_ATOMS: atom_id res chain seq x y z
N MET A 1 23.17 2.81 -20.19
CA MET A 1 22.94 1.53 -19.50
C MET A 1 23.54 1.66 -18.12
N PHE A 2 22.72 1.63 -17.07
CA PHE A 2 23.23 1.71 -15.70
C PHE A 2 23.65 0.31 -15.28
N ASP A 3 24.95 0.04 -15.28
CA ASP A 3 25.51 -1.16 -14.70
C ASP A 3 25.95 -0.82 -13.26
N SER A 4 25.21 -1.32 -12.28
CA SER A 4 25.49 -1.11 -10.86
C SER A 4 25.32 -2.44 -10.15
N GLU A 5 26.44 -2.99 -9.67
CA GLU A 5 26.48 -4.22 -8.85
C GLU A 5 25.78 -4.07 -7.48
N LEU A 6 25.23 -2.88 -7.16
CA LEU A 6 24.65 -2.53 -5.85
C LEU A 6 23.25 -1.91 -5.98
N ALA A 7 22.48 -2.26 -7.01
CA ALA A 7 21.07 -1.88 -7.07
C ALA A 7 20.26 -2.66 -6.01
N THR A 8 19.39 -1.96 -5.28
CA THR A 8 18.44 -2.54 -4.34
C THR A 8 17.01 -2.16 -4.73
N ALA A 9 16.05 -3.03 -4.43
CA ALA A 9 14.63 -2.81 -4.63
C ALA A 9 13.87 -3.10 -3.33
N GLY A 10 13.11 -2.12 -2.84
CA GLY A 10 12.05 -2.30 -1.85
C GLY A 10 10.69 -2.44 -2.54
N LEU A 11 9.73 -3.03 -1.83
CA LEU A 11 8.38 -3.27 -2.33
C LEU A 11 7.35 -2.91 -1.27
N GLU A 12 6.42 -2.04 -1.64
CA GLU A 12 5.15 -1.84 -0.94
C GLU A 12 4.05 -2.57 -1.69
N HIS A 13 3.21 -3.30 -0.94
CA HIS A 13 2.14 -4.10 -1.52
C HIS A 13 0.87 -3.99 -0.70
N GLU A 14 -0.13 -3.33 -1.28
CA GLU A 14 -1.46 -3.21 -0.71
C GLU A 14 -2.33 -4.44 -1.04
N CYS A 15 -3.27 -4.80 -0.16
CA CYS A 15 -4.26 -5.86 -0.38
C CYS A 15 -5.58 -5.53 0.32
N TYR A 16 -6.65 -6.22 -0.08
CA TYR A 16 -7.98 -6.07 0.47
C TYR A 16 -8.37 -7.29 1.30
N VAL A 17 -9.08 -7.07 2.40
CA VAL A 17 -9.75 -8.16 3.11
C VAL A 17 -11.16 -8.37 2.55
N VAL A 18 -11.47 -9.63 2.27
CA VAL A 18 -12.78 -10.02 1.72
C VAL A 18 -13.28 -11.27 2.42
N GLY A 19 -14.60 -11.35 2.60
CA GLY A 19 -15.25 -12.55 3.08
C GLY A 19 -15.42 -13.61 1.98
N ARG A 20 -16.00 -14.75 2.34
CA ARG A 20 -16.17 -15.94 1.49
C ARG A 20 -16.73 -15.67 0.09
N THR A 21 -17.59 -14.67 -0.06
CA THR A 21 -18.23 -14.33 -1.35
C THR A 21 -17.47 -13.27 -2.15
N GLY A 22 -16.27 -12.88 -1.72
CA GLY A 22 -15.51 -11.78 -2.31
C GLY A 22 -16.06 -10.39 -1.98
N ALA A 23 -16.97 -10.28 -1.01
CA ALA A 23 -17.45 -8.99 -0.53
C ALA A 23 -16.41 -8.39 0.44
N LEU A 24 -16.17 -7.08 0.36
CA LEU A 24 -15.27 -6.40 1.29
C LEU A 24 -15.71 -6.62 2.73
N THR A 25 -14.74 -6.87 3.60
CA THR A 25 -14.91 -6.84 5.05
C THR A 25 -14.02 -5.75 5.65
N THR A 26 -13.99 -5.62 6.97
CA THR A 26 -13.22 -4.59 7.67
C THR A 26 -12.20 -5.27 8.55
N LEU A 27 -10.95 -4.82 8.46
CA LEU A 27 -9.88 -5.29 9.34
C LEU A 27 -10.14 -4.85 10.78
N PRO A 28 -9.75 -5.66 11.77
CA PRO A 28 -9.84 -5.28 13.16
C PRO A 28 -8.90 -4.10 13.46
N ASP A 29 -9.21 -3.33 14.50
CA ASP A 29 -8.41 -2.17 14.86
C ASP A 29 -6.99 -2.55 15.35
N THR A 30 -6.77 -3.81 15.73
CA THR A 30 -5.46 -4.37 16.12
C THR A 30 -4.50 -4.61 14.96
N ALA A 31 -4.90 -4.36 13.70
CA ALA A 31 -4.00 -4.57 12.55
C ALA A 31 -2.73 -3.69 12.58
N ASP A 32 -2.75 -2.58 13.33
CA ASP A 32 -1.60 -1.67 13.48
C ASP A 32 -0.48 -2.29 14.35
N ASP A 33 -0.78 -3.35 15.10
CA ASP A 33 0.18 -4.01 16.00
C ASP A 33 1.09 -5.02 15.25
N LEU A 34 0.83 -5.28 13.97
CA LEU A 34 1.60 -6.23 13.16
C LEU A 34 2.81 -5.56 12.50
N LEU A 35 4.00 -5.96 12.95
CA LEU A 35 5.25 -5.45 12.42
C LEU A 35 5.36 -5.60 10.89
N GLY A 36 5.57 -4.47 10.20
CA GLY A 36 5.73 -4.44 8.74
C GLY A 36 4.42 -4.56 7.96
N CYS A 37 3.29 -4.34 8.65
CA CYS A 37 1.98 -4.09 8.09
C CYS A 37 1.50 -2.73 8.59
N GLU A 38 0.91 -1.93 7.71
CA GLU A 38 0.26 -0.68 8.08
C GLU A 38 -1.17 -0.70 7.53
N LYS A 39 -2.11 -0.14 8.29
CA LYS A 39 -3.42 0.17 7.71
C LYS A 39 -3.26 1.33 6.73
N GLU A 40 -3.85 1.14 5.57
CA GLU A 40 -3.94 2.20 4.58
C GLU A 40 -5.27 2.95 4.69
N VAL A 41 -5.47 3.94 3.82
CA VAL A 41 -6.62 4.85 3.85
C VAL A 41 -7.97 4.16 4.13
N GLY A 42 -8.24 2.95 3.60
CA GLY A 42 -9.49 2.23 3.85
C GLY A 42 -9.38 1.18 4.94
N ARG A 43 -10.37 1.07 5.84
CA ARG A 43 -10.40 0.05 6.92
C ARG A 43 -10.44 -1.41 6.43
N HIS A 44 -10.62 -1.60 5.13
CA HIS A 44 -10.67 -2.89 4.43
C HIS A 44 -9.35 -3.23 3.72
N ARG A 45 -8.29 -2.43 3.94
CA ARG A 45 -7.02 -2.50 3.22
C ARG A 45 -5.86 -2.65 4.18
N LEU A 46 -4.93 -3.53 3.81
CA LEU A 46 -3.66 -3.74 4.49
C LEU A 46 -2.51 -3.45 3.52
N GLU A 47 -1.48 -2.74 3.96
CA GLU A 47 -0.24 -2.56 3.22
C GLU A 47 0.90 -3.32 3.88
N PHE A 48 1.67 -4.03 3.06
CA PHE A 48 2.93 -4.64 3.47
C PHE A 48 4.12 -3.82 2.97
N GLN A 49 5.03 -3.43 3.88
CA GLN A 49 6.33 -2.88 3.49
C GLN A 49 7.42 -3.93 3.62
N LEU A 50 8.06 -4.24 2.49
CA LEU A 50 9.17 -5.19 2.45
C LEU A 50 10.52 -4.49 2.49
N SER A 51 11.46 -5.11 3.20
CA SER A 51 12.82 -4.60 3.31
C SER A 51 13.49 -4.54 1.93
N PRO A 52 14.21 -3.45 1.59
CA PRO A 52 14.96 -3.38 0.34
C PRO A 52 15.97 -4.54 0.21
N ARG A 53 15.89 -5.28 -0.89
CA ARG A 53 16.82 -6.38 -1.19
C ARG A 53 17.69 -6.04 -2.41
N PRO A 54 18.92 -6.59 -2.50
CA PRO A 54 19.71 -6.49 -3.74
C PRO A 54 18.90 -6.97 -4.95
N PHE A 55 19.01 -6.27 -6.07
CA PHE A 55 18.29 -6.60 -7.29
C PHE A 55 18.96 -7.77 -8.04
N THR A 56 18.97 -8.93 -7.37
CA THR A 56 19.57 -10.18 -7.84
C THR A 56 18.54 -11.29 -7.81
N ALA A 57 18.84 -12.46 -8.39
CA ALA A 57 17.97 -13.63 -8.30
C ALA A 57 17.73 -14.06 -6.84
N ALA A 58 18.76 -14.00 -5.99
CA ALA A 58 18.63 -14.30 -4.57
C ALA A 58 17.76 -13.25 -3.85
N GLY A 59 17.97 -11.95 -4.11
CA GLY A 59 17.18 -10.90 -3.48
C GLY A 59 15.69 -10.94 -3.87
N ARG A 60 15.36 -11.31 -5.11
CA ARG A 60 13.97 -11.54 -5.54
C ARG A 60 13.31 -12.70 -4.78
N LYS A 61 14.03 -13.81 -4.59
CA LYS A 61 13.55 -14.94 -3.78
C LYS A 61 13.33 -14.52 -2.33
N THR A 62 14.22 -13.69 -1.77
CA THR A 62 14.04 -13.15 -0.42
C THR A 62 12.79 -12.28 -0.31
N ILE A 63 12.55 -11.38 -1.29
CA ILE A 63 11.32 -10.58 -1.36
C ILE A 63 10.08 -11.49 -1.41
N GLU A 64 10.09 -12.52 -2.25
CA GLU A 64 8.97 -13.46 -2.36
C GLU A 64 8.70 -14.21 -1.04
N SER A 65 9.73 -14.75 -0.40
CA SER A 65 9.60 -15.43 0.88
C SER A 65 9.13 -14.48 1.99
N GLU A 66 9.65 -13.25 2.00
CA GLU A 66 9.27 -12.23 2.97
C GLU A 66 7.80 -11.80 2.80
N MET A 67 7.34 -11.67 1.55
CA MET A 67 5.94 -11.38 1.22
C MET A 67 5.02 -12.51 1.68
N ARG A 68 5.38 -13.77 1.38
CA ARG A 68 4.60 -14.95 1.79
C ARG A 68 4.46 -15.03 3.30
N ALA A 69 5.57 -14.89 4.02
CA ALA A 69 5.56 -14.93 5.48
C ALA A 69 4.68 -13.83 6.09
N ARG A 70 4.67 -12.64 5.48
CA ARG A 70 3.77 -11.54 5.91
C ARG A 70 2.30 -11.84 5.63
N PHE A 71 1.97 -12.37 4.46
CA PHE A 71 0.59 -12.77 4.15
C PHE A 71 0.09 -13.84 5.12
N GLU A 72 0.91 -14.86 5.39
CA GLU A 72 0.56 -15.94 6.33
C GLU A 72 0.37 -15.37 7.74
N ALA A 73 1.33 -14.62 8.27
CA ALA A 73 1.24 -14.04 9.60
C ALA A 73 0.04 -13.08 9.77
N ALA A 74 -0.22 -12.22 8.77
CA ALA A 74 -1.36 -11.31 8.80
C ALA A 74 -2.70 -12.06 8.68
N SER A 75 -2.76 -13.10 7.85
CA SER A 75 -3.96 -13.93 7.73
C SER A 75 -4.27 -14.63 9.05
N ASP A 76 -3.26 -15.24 9.68
CA ASP A 76 -3.43 -15.96 10.95
C ASP A 76 -3.80 -15.02 12.11
N ALA A 77 -3.31 -13.78 12.09
CA ALA A 77 -3.51 -12.83 13.19
C ALA A 77 -4.78 -11.99 13.07
N LEU A 78 -5.25 -11.70 11.84
CA LEU A 78 -6.30 -10.70 11.61
C LEU A 78 -7.59 -11.26 11.02
N LEU A 79 -7.54 -12.41 10.36
CA LEU A 79 -8.65 -12.88 9.55
C LEU A 79 -9.46 -13.97 10.24
N ASP A 80 -10.78 -13.87 10.09
CA ASP A 80 -11.67 -14.97 10.42
C ASP A 80 -11.55 -16.11 9.39
N SER A 81 -12.01 -17.30 9.77
CA SER A 81 -11.89 -18.54 8.97
C SER A 81 -12.54 -18.48 7.56
N ASP A 82 -13.41 -17.50 7.34
CA ASP A 82 -14.10 -17.27 6.07
C ASP A 82 -13.62 -16.03 5.33
N GLU A 83 -12.59 -15.35 5.83
CA GLU A 83 -11.95 -14.20 5.22
C GLU A 83 -10.65 -14.58 4.50
N GLN A 84 -10.21 -13.70 3.60
CA GLN A 84 -8.96 -13.84 2.86
C GLN A 84 -8.40 -12.48 2.44
N LEU A 85 -7.08 -12.39 2.31
CA LEU A 85 -6.42 -11.25 1.68
C LEU A 85 -6.36 -11.44 0.16
N VAL A 86 -6.77 -10.43 -0.60
CA VAL A 86 -6.73 -10.43 -2.07
C VAL A 86 -5.92 -9.26 -2.60
N SER A 87 -5.06 -9.55 -3.57
CA SER A 87 -4.30 -8.55 -4.32
C SER A 87 -5.00 -8.27 -5.65
N ASP A 88 -5.65 -7.12 -5.76
CA ASP A 88 -6.29 -6.65 -7.01
C ASP A 88 -5.99 -5.17 -7.24
N GLY A 89 -5.95 -4.72 -8.49
CA GLY A 89 -5.67 -3.32 -8.87
C GLY A 89 -6.79 -2.34 -8.48
N MET A 90 -8.04 -2.79 -8.54
CA MET A 90 -9.21 -1.97 -8.18
C MET A 90 -10.31 -2.88 -7.65
N TRP A 91 -10.80 -2.60 -6.44
CA TRP A 91 -11.88 -3.38 -5.85
C TRP A 91 -13.23 -2.71 -6.05
N THR A 92 -14.16 -3.42 -6.68
CA THR A 92 -15.49 -2.89 -7.02
C THR A 92 -16.64 -3.67 -6.37
N ILE A 93 -16.34 -4.76 -5.65
CA ILE A 93 -17.35 -5.58 -4.96
C ILE A 93 -17.51 -5.03 -3.52
N PRO A 94 -18.65 -4.40 -3.17
CA PRO A 94 -18.88 -3.84 -1.83
C PRO A 94 -19.12 -4.92 -0.76
N PRO A 95 -19.27 -4.53 0.51
CA PRO A 95 -19.93 -5.37 1.50
C PRO A 95 -21.34 -5.79 1.05
N ARG A 96 -21.83 -6.93 1.54
CA ARG A 96 -23.05 -7.59 1.02
C ARG A 96 -24.35 -6.79 1.20
N ASP A 97 -24.38 -5.90 2.17
CA ASP A 97 -25.56 -5.18 2.64
C ASP A 97 -25.73 -3.80 1.99
N ARG A 98 -24.83 -3.42 1.07
CA ARG A 98 -24.77 -2.08 0.50
C ARG A 98 -24.16 -2.09 -0.91
N THR A 99 -24.42 -1.05 -1.68
CA THR A 99 -23.78 -0.82 -2.97
C THR A 99 -22.36 -0.28 -2.80
N ALA A 100 -21.54 -0.37 -3.86
CA ALA A 100 -20.20 0.23 -3.88
C ALA A 100 -20.24 1.75 -3.68
N VAL A 101 -21.24 2.42 -4.26
CA VAL A 101 -21.44 3.85 -4.06
C VAL A 101 -21.72 4.13 -2.58
N GLU A 102 -22.73 3.49 -1.99
CA GLU A 102 -23.06 3.70 -0.57
C GLU A 102 -21.87 3.44 0.36
N TYR A 103 -21.07 2.40 0.11
CA TYR A 103 -19.90 2.11 0.93
C TYR A 103 -18.78 3.16 0.77
N PHE A 104 -18.34 3.42 -0.46
CA PHE A 104 -17.21 4.33 -0.70
C PHE A 104 -17.55 5.81 -0.51
N THR A 105 -18.82 6.16 -0.30
CA THR A 105 -19.25 7.55 -0.13
C THR A 105 -19.90 7.81 1.21
N ALA A 106 -20.01 6.80 2.08
CA ALA A 106 -20.54 6.98 3.43
C ALA A 106 -19.66 7.93 4.23
N SER A 107 -20.27 8.95 4.82
CA SER A 107 -19.63 9.93 5.68
C SER A 107 -20.43 10.20 6.95
N ASP A 108 -19.75 10.58 8.02
CA ASP A 108 -20.36 11.13 9.24
C ASP A 108 -20.37 12.65 9.18
N SER A 109 -21.52 13.25 9.48
CA SER A 109 -21.74 14.71 9.43
C SER A 109 -21.45 15.43 10.75
N ALA A 110 -20.71 14.79 11.67
CA ALA A 110 -20.57 15.25 13.06
C ALA A 110 -19.61 16.46 13.25
N GLY A 111 -19.13 17.09 12.17
CA GLY A 111 -18.17 18.19 12.22
C GLY A 111 -18.35 19.21 11.09
N ALA A 112 -17.39 20.14 10.94
CA ALA A 112 -17.43 21.19 9.92
C ALA A 112 -17.24 20.68 8.48
N ALA A 113 -16.81 19.43 8.30
CA ALA A 113 -16.67 18.77 7.01
C ALA A 113 -17.01 17.26 7.15
N PRO A 114 -17.60 16.63 6.12
CA PRO A 114 -17.98 15.22 6.17
C PRO A 114 -16.73 14.32 6.27
N LEU A 115 -16.71 13.45 7.28
CA LEU A 115 -15.63 12.48 7.47
C LEU A 115 -16.01 11.10 6.91
N PRO A 116 -15.23 10.54 5.98
CA PRO A 116 -15.33 9.16 5.52
C PRO A 116 -15.52 8.09 6.62
N LYS A 117 -16.63 7.34 6.61
CA LYS A 117 -16.90 6.30 7.64
C LYS A 117 -15.97 5.08 7.56
N HIS A 118 -15.53 4.76 6.34
CA HIS A 118 -14.73 3.56 6.07
C HIS A 118 -13.24 3.88 5.86
N MET A 119 -12.82 5.07 6.29
CA MET A 119 -11.42 5.49 6.33
C MET A 119 -10.83 5.19 7.70
N VAL A 120 -9.52 4.94 7.75
CA VAL A 120 -8.78 4.83 9.01
C VAL A 120 -8.69 6.20 9.68
N ASP A 121 -8.76 6.21 11.01
CA ASP A 121 -8.76 7.46 11.77
C ASP A 121 -7.34 8.01 11.94
N ALA A 122 -6.79 8.58 10.88
CA ALA A 122 -5.49 9.25 10.92
C ALA A 122 -5.58 10.63 10.28
N VAL A 123 -5.06 11.63 10.99
CA VAL A 123 -5.09 13.06 10.61
C VAL A 123 -4.60 13.29 9.18
N ARG A 124 -3.55 12.57 8.76
CA ARG A 124 -3.01 12.65 7.39
C ARG A 124 -4.06 12.32 6.32
N TYR A 125 -4.84 11.26 6.52
CA TYR A 125 -5.85 10.84 5.55
C TYR A 125 -7.11 11.70 5.60
N HIS A 126 -7.47 12.24 6.77
CA HIS A 126 -8.57 13.21 6.86
C HIS A 126 -8.27 14.48 6.07
N VAL A 127 -7.06 15.03 6.19
CA VAL A 127 -6.63 16.20 5.40
C VAL A 127 -6.58 15.86 3.90
N GLN A 128 -6.01 14.72 3.53
CA GLN A 128 -6.00 14.27 2.14
C GLN A 128 -7.42 14.08 1.60
N GLY A 129 -8.33 13.55 2.41
CA GLY A 129 -9.74 13.30 2.08
C GLY A 129 -10.53 14.58 1.75
N LEU A 130 -10.10 15.72 2.30
CA LEU A 130 -10.64 17.05 2.03
C LEU A 130 -10.05 17.69 0.78
N GLU A 131 -8.79 17.38 0.43
CA GLU A 131 -8.08 17.95 -0.73
C GLU A 131 -8.25 17.14 -2.02
N SER A 132 -8.47 15.83 -1.93
CA SER A 132 -8.51 14.96 -3.11
C SER A 132 -9.87 15.02 -3.82
N ALA A 133 -9.82 14.95 -5.16
CA ALA A 133 -10.95 15.25 -6.02
C ALA A 133 -12.20 14.45 -5.62
N THR A 134 -13.22 15.18 -5.18
CA THR A 134 -14.61 14.77 -4.95
C THR A 134 -15.32 14.23 -6.19
N ARG A 135 -14.56 13.91 -7.25
CA ARG A 135 -15.07 13.54 -8.57
C ARG A 135 -14.26 12.40 -9.18
N ILE A 136 -14.96 11.35 -9.58
CA ILE A 136 -14.46 10.32 -10.50
C ILE A 136 -15.01 10.67 -11.88
N ASP A 137 -14.13 10.71 -12.88
CA ASP A 137 -14.52 10.87 -14.27
C ASP A 137 -13.74 9.83 -15.10
N ALA A 138 -14.43 8.75 -15.46
CA ALA A 138 -13.89 7.62 -16.19
C ALA A 138 -14.89 7.21 -17.29
N PRO A 139 -14.45 6.46 -18.33
CA PRO A 139 -15.36 5.99 -19.36
C PRO A 139 -16.59 5.29 -18.76
N HIS A 140 -17.78 5.79 -19.10
CA HIS A 140 -19.08 5.28 -18.64
C HIS A 140 -19.40 5.45 -17.15
N VAL A 141 -18.53 6.09 -16.36
CA VAL A 141 -18.74 6.33 -14.93
C VAL A 141 -18.32 7.76 -14.58
N SER A 142 -19.29 8.58 -14.20
CA SER A 142 -19.05 9.85 -13.54
C SER A 142 -19.67 9.81 -12.14
N TYR A 143 -18.90 10.26 -11.16
CA TYR A 143 -19.36 10.39 -9.79
C TYR A 143 -18.87 11.72 -9.24
N GLN A 144 -19.73 12.44 -8.51
CA GLN A 144 -19.33 13.61 -7.76
C GLN A 144 -20.00 13.55 -6.38
N GLY A 145 -19.21 13.66 -5.32
CA GLY A 145 -19.73 13.66 -3.96
C GLY A 145 -18.71 14.14 -2.94
N GLU A 146 -19.13 14.26 -1.70
CA GLU A 146 -18.47 15.16 -0.73
C GLU A 146 -17.14 14.66 -0.15
N THR A 147 -16.76 13.41 -0.41
CA THR A 147 -15.57 12.77 0.19
C THR A 147 -14.67 12.06 -0.81
N ALA A 148 -13.35 12.05 -0.56
CA ALA A 148 -12.35 11.47 -1.47
C ALA A 148 -12.02 9.98 -1.30
N LEU A 149 -12.88 9.21 -0.62
CA LEU A 149 -12.78 7.74 -0.54
C LEU A 149 -12.80 6.98 -1.89
N PRO A 150 -13.17 7.53 -3.06
CA PRO A 150 -12.96 6.82 -4.32
C PRO A 150 -11.52 6.34 -4.55
N THR A 151 -10.52 7.05 -4.02
CA THR A 151 -9.13 6.60 -4.04
C THR A 151 -8.88 5.32 -3.24
N ALA A 152 -9.69 5.06 -2.20
CA ALA A 152 -9.64 3.85 -1.38
C ALA A 152 -10.18 2.58 -2.08
N SER A 153 -10.74 2.71 -3.29
CA SER A 153 -11.05 1.55 -4.15
C SER A 153 -9.87 1.08 -5.00
N ARG A 154 -8.79 1.88 -5.08
CA ARG A 154 -7.65 1.62 -5.96
C ARG A 154 -6.40 1.22 -5.20
N ARG A 155 -5.77 0.12 -5.63
CA ARG A 155 -4.52 -0.39 -5.07
C ARG A 155 -3.32 0.36 -5.65
N ARG A 156 -2.31 0.63 -4.83
CA ARG A 156 -0.96 1.00 -5.28
C ARG A 156 0.02 -0.16 -5.19
N TYR A 157 0.93 -0.16 -6.16
CA TYR A 157 2.15 -0.96 -6.18
C TYR A 157 3.30 0.01 -6.40
N SER A 158 4.16 0.13 -5.41
CA SER A 158 5.25 1.12 -5.41
C SER A 158 6.59 0.39 -5.25
N PRO A 159 7.30 0.11 -6.35
CA PRO A 159 8.67 -0.38 -6.27
C PRO A 159 9.61 0.80 -6.01
N THR A 160 10.45 0.70 -4.97
CA THR A 160 11.45 1.72 -4.67
C THR A 160 12.84 1.19 -5.00
N THR A 161 13.51 1.79 -5.98
CA THR A 161 14.86 1.38 -6.40
C THR A 161 15.91 2.39 -5.97
N SER A 162 17.03 1.91 -5.40
CA SER A 162 18.20 2.74 -5.10
C SER A 162 19.45 2.15 -5.76
N SER A 163 20.31 3.01 -6.32
CA SER A 163 21.61 2.63 -6.88
C SER A 163 22.70 3.52 -6.30
N ARG A 164 23.80 2.93 -5.82
CA ARG A 164 24.97 3.68 -5.31
C ARG A 164 26.12 3.59 -6.30
N ARG A 165 26.59 4.74 -6.80
CA ARG A 165 27.73 4.82 -7.74
C ARG A 165 29.04 4.71 -6.95
N ARG A 166 29.91 3.76 -7.30
CA ARG A 166 31.31 3.81 -6.85
C ARG A 166 32.00 4.99 -7.56
N ARG A 167 32.60 5.91 -6.81
CA ARG A 167 33.57 6.86 -7.40
C ARG A 167 34.81 6.06 -7.78
N SER A 168 35.19 6.07 -9.05
CA SER A 168 36.47 5.56 -9.51
C SER A 168 37.58 6.47 -8.98
N THR A 169 38.38 5.98 -8.04
CA THR A 169 39.66 6.62 -7.71
C THR A 169 40.67 6.24 -8.79
N THR A 170 40.73 7.05 -9.84
CA THR A 170 41.81 6.99 -10.83
C THR A 170 42.57 8.32 -10.79
N GLY A 171 43.76 8.30 -10.19
CA GLY A 171 44.68 9.43 -10.14
C GLY A 171 46.04 8.99 -9.55
N GLY A 172 47.00 8.65 -10.42
CA GLY A 172 48.42 8.47 -10.06
C GLY A 172 49.03 9.78 -9.53
N SER A 173 50.20 9.82 -8.90
CA SER A 173 51.48 9.40 -9.48
C SER A 173 52.63 9.57 -8.46
N ARG A 174 53.55 8.58 -8.48
CA ARG A 174 55.02 8.59 -8.28
C ARG A 174 55.68 9.29 -7.08
N ARG A 175 56.41 8.42 -6.36
CA ARG A 175 57.68 8.58 -5.64
C ARG A 175 58.55 9.78 -6.04
N GLY A 176 59.01 10.51 -5.03
CA GLY A 176 60.25 11.29 -5.02
C GLY A 176 60.80 11.36 -3.60
N ARG A 177 61.98 10.77 -3.36
CA ARG A 177 62.76 10.86 -2.12
C ARG A 177 63.79 12.00 -2.32
N PRO A 178 63.99 12.92 -1.37
CA PRO A 178 65.13 13.82 -1.44
C PRO A 178 66.36 13.18 -0.78
N SER A 179 67.51 13.48 -1.37
CA SER A 179 68.87 13.22 -0.88
C SER A 179 69.24 14.12 0.29
#